data_AF-A0A932ZWE6-F1
#
_entry.id   AF-A0A932ZWE6-F1
#
_cell.length_a   1.000
_cell.length_b   1.000
_cell.length_c   1.000
_cell.angle_alpha   90.00
_cell.angle_beta   90.00
_cell.angle_gamma   90.00
#
_symmetry.space_group_name_H-M   'P 1'
#
loop_
_entity.id
_entity.type
_entity.pdbx_description
1 polymer ?
#
loop_
_entity_poly.entity_id
_entity_poly.type
_entity_poly.pdbx_seq_one_letter_code
_entity_poly.pdbx_strand_id
1 'polypeptide(L)'
;MIHEFFTLTVSRSLYRVSDERDQNGWPTVVKIADSGTSNFGLGNRLGRGRFVAVTPGGIALYAANTDSQGHPQSPYEVSTRHWGGTTSAVVGLFLDEHEAREAFLAKFLKSCDPRWHAQTRAVLAAIEHHPVFIQVPFHELLPPAA
;
A
#
# COMPACT_ATOMS: atom_id res chain seq x y z
N MET A 1 15.40 3.49 -8.37
CA MET A 1 14.54 3.41 -7.18
C MET A 1 13.28 4.19 -7.50
N ILE A 2 12.09 3.67 -7.18
CA ILE A 2 10.82 4.34 -7.50
C ILE A 2 10.41 5.30 -6.37
N HIS A 3 9.81 6.43 -6.70
CA HIS A 3 9.31 7.41 -5.72
C HIS A 3 7.82 7.27 -5.45
N GLU A 4 7.09 6.63 -6.36
CA GLU A 4 5.66 6.40 -6.21
C GLU A 4 5.19 5.12 -6.90
N PHE A 5 4.04 4.64 -6.47
CA PHE A 5 3.26 3.58 -7.10
C PHE A 5 1.78 3.75 -6.76
N PHE A 6 0.92 2.97 -7.40
CA PHE A 6 -0.52 3.02 -7.23
C PHE A 6 -1.05 1.70 -6.67
N THR A 7 -2.06 1.76 -5.81
CA THR A 7 -2.71 0.58 -5.25
C THR A 7 -4.22 0.64 -5.42
N LEU A 8 -4.79 -0.45 -5.90
CA LEU A 8 -6.23 -0.68 -5.96
C LEU A 8 -6.62 -1.59 -4.80
N THR A 9 -7.70 -1.27 -4.10
CA THR A 9 -8.20 -2.06 -2.96
C THR A 9 -9.56 -2.70 -3.24
N VAL A 10 -9.90 -3.75 -2.48
CA VAL A 10 -11.17 -4.49 -2.64
C VAL A 10 -12.40 -3.64 -2.36
N SER A 11 -12.26 -2.58 -1.57
CA SER A 11 -13.27 -1.54 -1.35
C SER A 11 -13.47 -0.61 -2.55
N ARG A 12 -12.79 -0.89 -3.67
CA ARG A 12 -12.78 -0.10 -4.91
C ARG A 12 -12.35 1.33 -4.67
N SER A 13 -11.24 1.48 -3.96
CA SER A 13 -10.51 2.73 -3.83
C SER A 13 -9.16 2.59 -4.50
N LEU A 14 -8.74 3.67 -5.19
CA LEU A 14 -7.42 3.80 -5.79
C LEU A 14 -6.61 4.80 -4.97
N TYR A 15 -5.38 4.44 -4.61
CA TYR A 15 -4.48 5.32 -3.89
C TYR A 15 -3.18 5.53 -4.68
N ARG A 16 -2.66 6.75 -4.60
CA ARG A 16 -1.28 7.09 -4.94
C ARG A 16 -0.44 7.01 -3.68
N VAL A 17 0.60 6.19 -3.72
CA VAL A 17 1.55 5.98 -2.62
C VAL A 17 2.89 6.56 -3.05
N SER A 18 3.46 7.44 -2.25
CA SER A 18 4.70 8.13 -2.57
C SER A 18 5.61 8.25 -1.33
N ASP A 19 6.92 8.21 -1.57
CA ASP A 19 7.95 8.47 -0.56
C ASP A 19 8.17 9.98 -0.30
N GLU A 20 7.54 10.84 -1.10
CA GLU A 20 7.52 12.28 -0.90
C GLU A 20 6.98 12.63 0.48
N ARG A 21 7.78 13.43 1.20
CA ARG A 21 7.50 13.83 2.56
C ARG A 21 6.58 15.05 2.58
N ASP A 22 5.51 14.97 3.36
CA ASP A 22 4.68 16.13 3.66
C ASP A 22 5.42 17.12 4.60
N GLN A 23 4.75 18.22 4.96
CA GLN A 23 5.27 19.23 5.90
C GLN A 23 5.65 18.67 7.29
N ASN A 24 5.19 17.46 7.64
CA ASN A 24 5.49 16.78 8.90
C ASN A 24 6.60 15.70 8.74
N GLY A 25 7.16 15.54 7.54
CA GLY A 25 8.19 14.55 7.25
C GLY A 25 7.63 13.14 6.98
N TRP A 26 6.35 12.98 6.66
CA TRP A 26 5.70 11.68 6.47
C TRP A 26 5.49 11.34 5.00
N PRO A 27 5.66 10.07 4.58
CA PRO A 27 5.39 9.68 3.22
C PRO A 27 3.89 9.81 2.92
N THR A 28 3.55 9.92 1.65
CA THR A 28 2.21 10.35 1.25
C THR A 28 1.41 9.17 0.69
N VAL A 29 0.25 8.87 1.28
CA VAL A 29 -0.73 7.92 0.73
C VAL A 29 -2.06 8.66 0.53
N VAL A 30 -2.41 8.97 -0.72
CA VAL A 30 -3.60 9.76 -1.05
C VAL A 30 -4.60 8.90 -1.78
N LYS A 31 -5.88 8.94 -1.39
CA LYS A 31 -6.94 8.36 -2.19
C LYS A 31 -7.23 9.25 -3.41
N ILE A 32 -7.10 8.70 -4.61
CA ILE A 32 -7.27 9.42 -5.90
C ILE A 32 -8.50 8.98 -6.70
N ALA A 33 -9.10 7.83 -6.38
CA ALA A 33 -10.41 7.44 -6.91
C ALA A 33 -11.19 6.57 -5.90
N ASP A 34 -12.51 6.63 -5.98
CA ASP A 34 -13.42 5.84 -5.14
C ASP A 34 -14.71 5.56 -5.92
N SER A 35 -15.27 4.37 -5.74
CA SER A 35 -16.58 4.00 -6.29
C SER A 35 -17.49 3.33 -5.26
N GLY A 36 -17.09 3.34 -3.98
CA GLY A 36 -17.84 2.74 -2.87
C GLY A 36 -18.25 3.76 -1.80
N THR A 37 -18.89 3.26 -0.73
CA THR A 37 -19.26 4.03 0.47
C THR A 37 -18.10 4.09 1.47
N SER A 38 -16.94 4.58 1.03
CA SER A 38 -15.83 4.78 1.97
C SER A 38 -16.06 6.04 2.80
N ASN A 39 -15.93 5.92 4.13
CA ASN A 39 -15.91 7.09 5.02
C ASN A 39 -14.64 7.96 4.85
N PHE A 40 -13.70 7.51 4.01
CA PHE A 40 -12.47 8.21 3.73
C PHE A 40 -12.58 8.92 2.38
N GLY A 41 -12.75 10.25 2.40
CA GLY A 41 -12.98 11.05 1.20
C GLY A 41 -11.83 11.02 0.19
N LEU A 42 -12.16 11.34 -1.07
CA LEU A 42 -11.16 11.61 -2.11
C LEU A 42 -10.24 12.75 -1.67
N GLY A 43 -8.94 12.62 -1.96
CA GLY A 43 -7.92 13.59 -1.56
C GLY A 43 -7.47 13.47 -0.09
N ASN A 44 -8.17 12.69 0.73
CA ASN A 44 -7.70 12.43 2.10
C ASN A 44 -6.43 11.59 2.08
N ARG A 45 -5.58 11.85 3.08
CA ARG A 45 -4.28 11.21 3.25
C ARG A 45 -4.29 10.29 4.46
N LEU A 46 -3.74 9.09 4.34
CA LEU A 46 -3.37 8.35 5.55
C LEU A 46 -2.35 9.21 6.30
N GLY A 47 -2.51 9.32 7.61
CA GLY A 47 -1.62 10.12 8.45
C GLY A 47 -0.77 9.27 9.38
N ARG A 48 0.33 9.85 9.90
CA ARG A 48 1.17 9.33 10.99
C ARG A 48 1.98 8.06 10.66
N GLY A 49 3.15 8.24 10.05
CA GLY A 49 4.15 7.18 9.91
C GLY A 49 5.38 7.67 9.18
N ARG A 50 6.53 7.05 9.42
CA ARG A 50 7.79 7.36 8.69
C ARG A 50 8.01 6.43 7.50
N PHE A 51 7.27 5.34 7.45
CA PHE A 51 7.38 4.27 6.48
C PHE A 51 5.99 3.85 5.99
N VAL A 52 5.94 3.22 4.82
CA VAL A 52 4.73 2.63 4.25
C VAL A 52 4.89 1.12 4.24
N ALA A 53 4.04 0.40 4.97
CA ALA A 53 3.97 -1.04 4.89
C ALA A 53 3.06 -1.46 3.73
N VAL A 54 3.58 -2.33 2.86
CA VAL A 54 2.86 -2.89 1.71
C VAL A 54 2.54 -4.34 2.02
N THR A 55 1.27 -4.64 2.29
CA THR A 55 0.81 -5.97 2.70
C THR A 55 -0.35 -6.44 1.80
N PRO A 56 -0.62 -7.75 1.72
CA PRO A 56 -1.84 -8.23 1.07
C PRO A 56 -3.12 -7.65 1.69
N GLY A 57 -3.10 -7.42 2.99
CA GLY A 57 -4.21 -6.85 3.76
C GLY A 57 -4.45 -5.35 3.53
N GLY A 58 -3.54 -4.65 2.84
CA GLY A 58 -3.64 -3.22 2.57
C GLY A 58 -2.31 -2.48 2.68
N ILE A 59 -2.39 -1.17 2.43
CA ILE A 59 -1.34 -0.19 2.69
C ILE A 59 -1.54 0.40 4.09
N ALA A 60 -0.47 0.51 4.86
CA ALA A 60 -0.48 1.11 6.19
C ALA A 60 0.69 2.07 6.35
N LEU A 61 0.47 3.19 7.02
CA LEU A 61 1.57 4.01 7.54
C LEU A 61 2.03 3.44 8.88
N TYR A 62 3.35 3.41 9.06
CA TYR A 62 3.98 2.85 10.25
C TYR A 62 5.14 3.77 10.67
N ALA A 63 5.18 4.10 11.96
CA ALA A 63 6.37 4.65 12.59
C ALA A 63 7.15 3.48 13.16
N ALA A 64 8.43 3.34 12.80
CA ALA A 64 9.31 2.39 13.47
C ALA A 64 9.33 2.69 14.96
N ASN A 65 8.57 1.90 15.71
CA ASN A 65 8.61 1.90 17.15
C ASN A 65 9.59 0.82 17.58
N THR A 66 10.25 1.13 18.67
CA THR A 66 10.94 0.11 19.46
C THR A 66 9.95 -0.49 20.44
N ASP A 67 10.04 -1.80 20.66
CA ASP A 67 9.33 -2.44 21.77
C ASP A 67 9.81 -1.90 23.13
N SER A 68 9.26 -2.40 24.23
CA SER A 68 9.69 -2.02 25.59
C SER A 68 11.15 -2.37 25.91
N GLN A 69 11.82 -3.11 25.04
CA GLN A 69 13.20 -3.57 25.15
C GLN A 69 14.13 -2.82 24.17
N GLY A 70 13.61 -1.90 23.36
CA GLY A 70 14.40 -1.14 22.39
C GLY A 70 14.54 -1.79 21.00
N HIS A 71 13.89 -2.93 20.74
CA HIS A 71 14.00 -3.63 19.46
C HIS A 71 13.06 -3.03 18.40
N PRO A 72 13.52 -2.84 17.15
CA PRO A 72 12.65 -2.41 16.05
C PRO A 72 11.49 -3.38 15.85
N GLN A 73 10.27 -2.88 15.88
CA GLN A 73 9.08 -3.69 15.62
C GLN A 73 8.71 -3.66 14.14
N SER A 74 8.42 -4.83 13.56
CA SER A 74 7.89 -4.93 12.21
C SER A 74 6.44 -4.41 12.14
N PRO A 75 5.95 -4.05 10.93
CA PRO A 75 4.56 -3.65 10.74
C PRO A 75 3.51 -4.70 11.19
N TYR A 76 3.89 -5.97 11.35
CA TYR A 76 3.00 -7.01 11.90
C TYR A 76 2.90 -6.97 13.44
N GLU A 77 3.96 -6.53 14.11
CA GLU A 77 4.08 -6.52 15.57
C GLU A 77 3.50 -5.24 16.17
N VAL A 78 3.38 -4.18 15.36
CA VAL A 78 2.74 -2.93 15.75
C VAL A 78 1.26 -2.98 15.35
N SER A 79 0.35 -2.75 16.31
CA SER A 79 -1.06 -2.51 16.00
C SER A 79 -1.21 -1.20 15.20
N THR A 80 -1.15 -1.30 13.87
CA THR A 80 -1.30 -0.18 12.91
C THR A 80 -2.64 0.53 13.04
N ARG A 81 -3.63 -0.09 13.70
CA ARG A 81 -4.93 0.51 14.06
C ARG A 81 -4.78 1.80 14.87
N HIS A 82 -3.72 1.93 15.67
CA HIS A 82 -3.44 3.11 16.49
C HIS A 82 -2.70 4.23 15.73
N TRP A 83 -2.23 3.97 14.50
CA TRP A 83 -1.28 4.82 13.77
C TRP A 83 -1.86 5.45 12.50
N GLY A 84 -3.18 5.63 12.40
CA GLY A 84 -3.78 6.43 11.34
C GLY A 84 -4.45 5.67 10.20
N GLY A 85 -4.65 4.36 10.38
CA GLY A 85 -5.53 3.55 9.54
C GLY A 85 -4.80 2.70 8.50
N THR A 86 -5.47 1.61 8.11
CA THR A 86 -5.05 0.72 7.03
C THR A 86 -6.04 0.85 5.89
N THR A 87 -5.57 0.70 4.64
CA THR A 87 -6.52 0.49 3.55
C THR A 87 -7.16 -0.89 3.66
N SER A 88 -8.19 -1.17 2.86
CA SER A 88 -8.66 -2.54 2.64
C SER A 88 -7.62 -3.35 1.85
N ALA A 89 -7.85 -4.66 1.78
CA ALA A 89 -6.98 -5.61 1.07
C ALA A 89 -6.64 -5.15 -0.35
N VAL A 90 -5.38 -5.35 -0.72
CA VAL A 90 -4.82 -4.97 -2.03
C VAL A 90 -5.37 -5.91 -3.08
N VAL A 91 -5.90 -5.34 -4.16
CA VAL A 91 -6.29 -6.05 -5.39
C VAL A 91 -5.07 -6.18 -6.30
N GLY A 92 -4.32 -5.09 -6.47
CA GLY A 92 -3.09 -5.05 -7.27
C GLY A 92 -2.27 -3.79 -6.97
N LEU A 93 -0.99 -3.84 -7.29
CA LEU A 93 -0.06 -2.71 -7.26
C LEU A 93 0.40 -2.40 -8.69
N PHE A 94 0.57 -1.12 -9.00
CA PHE A 94 0.87 -0.64 -10.35
C PHE A 94 1.97 0.43 -10.28
N LEU A 95 2.90 0.39 -11.24
CA LEU A 95 3.90 1.45 -11.42
C LEU A 95 3.32 2.65 -12.19
N ASP A 96 2.25 2.42 -12.95
CA ASP A 96 1.63 3.40 -13.83
C ASP A 96 0.19 3.73 -13.38
N GLU A 97 -0.18 5.02 -13.43
CA GLU A 97 -1.52 5.47 -13.00
C GLU A 97 -2.60 5.03 -13.98
N HIS A 98 -2.32 5.04 -15.28
CA HIS A 98 -3.28 4.67 -16.32
C HIS A 98 -3.68 3.20 -16.18
N GLU A 99 -2.71 2.29 -16.05
CA GLU A 99 -2.98 0.87 -15.77
C GLU A 99 -3.81 0.68 -14.49
N ALA A 100 -3.49 1.44 -13.44
CA ALA A 100 -4.22 1.36 -12.17
C ALA A 100 -5.69 1.84 -12.32
N ARG A 101 -5.93 2.87 -13.14
CA ARG A 101 -7.27 3.36 -13.48
C ARG A 101 -8.05 2.39 -14.35
N GLU A 102 -7.40 1.72 -15.30
CA GLU A 102 -8.03 0.65 -16.08
C GLU A 102 -8.45 -0.52 -15.18
N ALA A 103 -7.56 -0.95 -14.27
CA ALA A 103 -7.85 -1.98 -13.29
C ALA A 103 -9.01 -1.58 -12.34
N PHE A 104 -9.09 -0.30 -11.96
CA PHE A 104 -10.17 0.22 -11.11
C PHE A 104 -11.57 0.05 -11.74
N LEU A 105 -11.67 0.14 -13.07
CA LEU A 105 -12.92 -0.07 -13.80
C LEU A 105 -13.33 -1.56 -13.89
N ALA A 106 -12.41 -2.48 -13.63
CA ALA A 106 -12.69 -3.91 -13.72
C ALA A 106 -13.73 -4.37 -12.68
N LYS A 107 -14.53 -5.37 -13.06
CA LYS A 107 -15.57 -5.97 -12.22
C LYS A 107 -15.00 -7.16 -11.43
N PHE A 108 -15.69 -7.52 -10.34
CA PHE A 108 -15.42 -8.69 -9.50
C PHE A 108 -13.97 -8.74 -8.99
N LEU A 109 -13.49 -7.61 -8.46
CA LEU A 109 -12.14 -7.50 -7.90
C LEU A 109 -11.98 -8.41 -6.68
N LYS A 110 -10.85 -9.13 -6.61
CA LYS A 110 -10.48 -9.98 -5.47
C LYS A 110 -9.19 -9.48 -4.85
N SER A 111 -8.97 -9.82 -3.58
CA SER A 111 -7.66 -9.60 -2.95
C SER A 111 -6.58 -10.35 -3.73
N CYS A 112 -5.44 -9.71 -3.98
CA CYS A 112 -4.31 -10.23 -4.75
C CYS A 112 -4.75 -10.85 -6.09
N ASP A 113 -5.53 -10.08 -6.86
CA ASP A 113 -6.19 -10.56 -8.06
C ASP A 113 -5.18 -11.08 -9.10
N PRO A 114 -5.33 -12.33 -9.60
CA PRO A 114 -4.41 -12.93 -10.56
C PRO A 114 -4.18 -12.10 -11.82
N ARG A 115 -5.18 -11.30 -12.23
CA ARG A 115 -5.07 -10.40 -13.40
C ARG A 115 -3.90 -9.42 -13.28
N TRP A 116 -3.52 -9.06 -12.05
CA TRP A 116 -2.55 -8.00 -11.77
C TRP A 116 -1.27 -8.50 -11.10
N HIS A 117 -0.99 -9.81 -11.15
CA HIS A 117 0.19 -10.39 -10.51
C HIS A 117 1.50 -9.88 -11.12
N ALA A 118 1.55 -9.65 -12.42
CA ALA A 118 2.74 -9.13 -13.09
C ALA A 118 3.07 -7.71 -12.61
N GLN A 119 2.07 -6.83 -12.60
CA GLN A 119 2.19 -5.44 -12.12
C GLN A 119 2.55 -5.42 -10.64
N THR A 120 1.89 -6.27 -9.84
CA THR A 120 2.17 -6.39 -8.41
C THR A 120 3.62 -6.82 -8.17
N ARG A 121 4.12 -7.83 -8.88
CA ARG A 121 5.53 -8.26 -8.81
C ARG A 121 6.49 -7.14 -9.20
N ALA A 122 6.18 -6.39 -10.25
CA ALA A 122 7.02 -5.28 -10.70
C ALA A 122 7.18 -4.21 -9.61
N VAL A 123 6.08 -3.84 -8.92
CA VAL A 123 6.15 -2.92 -7.78
C VAL A 123 6.95 -3.52 -6.63
N LEU A 124 6.68 -4.77 -6.24
CA LEU A 124 7.37 -5.42 -5.12
C LEU A 124 8.89 -5.49 -5.35
N ALA A 125 9.32 -5.88 -6.56
CA ALA A 125 10.73 -5.87 -6.95
C ALA A 125 11.33 -4.45 -6.92
N ALA A 126 10.57 -3.43 -7.34
CA ALA A 126 11.03 -2.05 -7.32
C ALA A 126 11.19 -1.46 -5.91
N ILE A 127 10.51 -2.02 -4.91
CA ILE A 127 10.55 -1.55 -3.52
C ILE A 127 11.36 -2.43 -2.56
N GLU A 128 11.94 -3.54 -3.03
CA GLU A 128 12.61 -4.56 -2.20
C GLU A 128 13.67 -3.97 -1.24
N HIS A 129 14.38 -2.93 -1.68
CA HIS A 129 15.42 -2.25 -0.91
C HIS A 129 15.09 -0.76 -0.67
N HIS A 130 13.81 -0.40 -0.69
CA HIS A 130 13.40 0.99 -0.53
C HIS A 130 13.53 1.45 0.93
N PRO A 131 14.12 2.63 1.21
CA PRO A 131 14.29 3.12 2.58
C PRO A 131 12.97 3.50 3.27
N VAL A 132 11.88 3.64 2.51
CA VAL A 132 10.57 4.08 3.02
C VAL A 132 9.49 3.01 2.89
N PHE A 133 9.59 2.16 1.87
CA PHE A 133 8.55 1.17 1.58
C PHE A 133 9.00 -0.18 2.12
N ILE A 134 8.21 -0.73 3.03
CA ILE A 134 8.50 -1.99 3.69
C ILE A 134 7.58 -3.04 3.09
N GLN A 135 8.15 -3.93 2.28
CA GLN A 135 7.43 -5.08 1.79
C GLN A 135 7.20 -6.06 2.92
N VAL A 136 5.95 -6.51 3.00
CA VAL A 136 5.53 -7.53 3.93
C VAL A 136 5.08 -8.75 3.09
N PRO A 137 5.41 -10.00 3.45
CA PRO A 137 5.57 -11.05 2.45
C PRO A 137 4.29 -11.43 1.67
N PHE A 138 4.25 -11.09 0.38
CA PHE A 138 3.23 -11.53 -0.61
C PHE A 138 3.45 -12.98 -1.12
N HIS A 139 4.52 -13.63 -0.69
CA HIS A 139 5.02 -14.91 -1.22
C HIS A 139 4.01 -16.08 -1.21
N GLU A 140 3.04 -16.09 -0.30
CA GLU A 140 2.00 -17.14 -0.26
C GLU A 140 0.87 -16.89 -1.28
N LEU A 141 0.74 -15.66 -1.82
CA LEU A 141 -0.39 -15.22 -2.64
C LEU A 141 -0.02 -14.93 -4.09
N LEU A 142 1.27 -14.89 -4.40
CA LEU A 142 1.80 -14.73 -5.76
C LEU A 142 2.47 -16.05 -6.18
N PRO A 143 1.96 -16.79 -7.18
CA PRO A 143 2.63 -17.97 -7.69
C PRO A 143 4.02 -17.59 -8.22
N PRO A 144 4.99 -18.52 -8.24
CA PRO A 144 6.33 -18.24 -8.77
C PRO A 144 6.26 -17.65 -10.19
N ALA A 145 7.19 -16.74 -10.50
CA ALA A 145 7.33 -16.23 -11.86
C ALA A 145 7.63 -17.41 -12.79
N ALA A 146 6.84 -17.54 -13.86
CA ALA A 146 7.03 -18.55 -14.89
C ALA A 146 8.24 -18.23 -15.78
#